data_AF-A0A353VYX7-F1
#
_entry.id   AF-A0A353VYX7-F1
#
_cell.length_a   1.000
_cell.length_b   1.000
_cell.length_c   1.000
_cell.angle_alpha   90.00
_cell.angle_beta   90.00
_cell.angle_gamma   90.00
#
_symmetry.space_group_name_H-M   'P 1'
#
loop_
_entity.id
_entity.type
_entity.pdbx_description
1 polymer ?
#
loop_
_entity_poly.entity_id
_entity_poly.type
_entity_poly.pdbx_seq_one_letter_code
_entity_poly.pdbx_strand_id
1 'polypeptide(L)'
;MRYLLGLVITVLVVTCFILFWPTEDTNNDNTGIQNSSSETIQSQVANSDPIEKSDDQRSEIMLAEYKVLEKERRALKQRLARLKHYMWGLKFEKDKAKQMNEVLLNAHKLIKNPDMLGAFSDVKNIRDEIIKIKFINKSLDQVTETIKQKKGNE
;
A
#
# COMPACT_ATOMS: atom_id res chain seq x y z
N MET A 1 16.92 0.02 50.81
CA MET A 1 16.96 -1.26 50.08
C MET A 1 15.64 -2.05 50.15
N ARG A 2 15.01 -2.24 51.31
CA ARG A 2 13.77 -3.06 51.43
C ARG A 2 12.57 -2.54 50.63
N TYR A 3 12.44 -1.21 50.48
CA TYR A 3 11.36 -0.58 49.70
C TYR A 3 11.57 -0.60 48.18
N LEU A 4 12.83 -0.72 47.72
CA LEU A 4 13.15 -0.84 46.30
C LEU A 4 12.72 -2.20 45.74
N LEU A 5 12.82 -3.26 46.55
CA LEU A 5 12.37 -4.59 46.16
C LEU A 5 10.85 -4.65 45.97
N GLY A 6 10.10 -3.97 46.83
CA GLY A 6 8.64 -3.88 46.73
C GLY A 6 8.19 -3.19 45.45
N LEU A 7 8.85 -2.08 45.08
CA LEU A 7 8.49 -1.30 43.89
C LEU A 7 8.69 -2.10 42.59
N VAL A 8 9.79 -2.86 42.50
CA VAL A 8 10.08 -3.72 41.34
C VAL A 8 9.04 -4.83 41.19
N ILE A 9 8.60 -5.43 42.30
CA ILE A 9 7.57 -6.48 42.28
C ILE A 9 6.22 -5.91 41.81
N THR A 10 5.83 -4.72 42.27
CA THR A 10 4.57 -4.07 41.82
C THR A 10 4.57 -3.77 40.32
N VAL A 11 5.67 -3.26 39.77
CA VAL A 11 5.74 -2.97 38.32
C VAL A 11 5.64 -4.24 37.49
N LEU A 12 6.28 -5.32 37.94
CA LEU A 12 6.28 -6.61 37.25
C LEU A 12 4.88 -7.24 37.21
N VAL A 13 4.12 -7.17 38.31
CA VAL A 13 2.73 -7.66 38.36
C VAL A 13 1.83 -6.87 37.39
N VAL A 14 1.94 -5.53 37.35
CA VAL A 14 1.15 -4.70 36.43
C VAL A 14 1.46 -5.03 34.97
N THR A 15 2.73 -5.24 34.62
CA THR A 15 3.10 -5.64 33.24
C THR A 15 2.58 -7.02 32.86
N CYS A 16 2.48 -7.96 33.81
CA CYS A 16 1.89 -9.28 33.55
C CYS A 16 0.38 -9.18 33.29
N PHE A 17 -0.35 -8.29 33.96
CA PHE A 17 -1.78 -8.07 33.68
C PHE A 17 -2.01 -7.49 32.29
N ILE A 18 -1.16 -6.59 31.80
CA ILE A 18 -1.31 -5.98 30.47
C ILE A 18 -0.98 -6.98 29.34
N LEU A 19 0.03 -7.85 29.55
CA LEU A 19 0.46 -8.80 28.51
C LEU A 19 -0.38 -10.09 28.47
N PHE A 20 -1.01 -10.48 29.57
CA PHE A 20 -1.71 -11.77 29.68
C PHE A 20 -3.24 -11.64 29.66
N TRP A 21 -3.81 -10.43 29.67
CA TRP A 21 -5.26 -10.27 29.48
C TRP A 21 -5.59 -10.14 28.00
N PRO A 22 -6.36 -11.09 27.42
CA PRO A 22 -6.91 -10.91 26.09
C PRO A 22 -7.97 -9.80 26.16
N THR A 23 -7.84 -8.78 25.32
CA THR A 23 -8.97 -7.91 24.99
C THR A 23 -10.03 -8.77 24.32
N GLU A 24 -11.09 -9.11 25.05
CA GLU A 24 -12.30 -9.69 24.48
C GLU A 24 -12.93 -8.65 23.55
N ASP A 25 -12.78 -8.85 22.25
CA ASP A 25 -13.69 -8.28 21.27
C ASP A 25 -15.02 -9.02 21.38
N THR A 26 -15.84 -8.65 22.37
CA THR A 26 -17.23 -9.07 22.45
C THR A 26 -18.04 -8.27 21.43
N ASN A 27 -18.24 -8.84 20.24
CA ASN A 27 -19.42 -8.52 19.45
C ASN A 27 -20.01 -9.81 18.89
N ASN A 28 -21.11 -10.19 19.53
CA ASN A 28 -21.93 -11.34 19.25
C ASN A 28 -22.98 -11.01 18.18
N ASP A 29 -23.48 -12.07 17.56
CA ASP A 29 -24.73 -12.21 16.79
C ASP A 29 -24.75 -11.96 15.27
N ASN A 30 -24.51 -13.08 14.57
CA ASN A 30 -25.51 -13.88 13.85
C ASN A 30 -25.92 -13.58 12.39
N THR A 31 -26.13 -14.73 11.72
CA THR A 31 -26.86 -15.02 10.46
C THR A 31 -26.02 -14.94 9.19
N GLY A 32 -25.92 -15.97 8.34
CA GLY A 32 -26.53 -17.30 8.30
C GLY A 32 -26.37 -17.87 6.88
N ILE A 33 -26.51 -19.19 6.77
CA ILE A 33 -26.76 -19.98 5.55
C ILE A 33 -25.51 -20.42 4.79
N GLN A 34 -24.89 -21.45 5.38
CA GLN A 34 -24.27 -22.55 4.68
C GLN A 34 -25.38 -23.41 4.05
N ASN A 35 -25.51 -23.40 2.72
CA ASN A 35 -26.34 -24.36 1.99
C ASN A 35 -25.45 -25.22 1.09
N SER A 36 -25.12 -26.40 1.62
CA SER A 36 -24.81 -27.56 0.80
C SER A 36 -26.12 -28.08 0.21
N SER A 37 -26.20 -28.15 -1.12
CA SER A 37 -27.15 -29.03 -1.80
C SER A 37 -26.46 -29.59 -3.04
N SER A 38 -26.14 -30.88 -2.94
CA SER A 38 -25.88 -31.74 -4.07
C SER A 38 -27.13 -31.79 -4.94
N GLU A 39 -27.00 -31.56 -6.25
CA GLU A 39 -27.62 -32.43 -7.24
C GLU A 39 -27.00 -32.25 -8.62
N THR A 40 -26.50 -33.37 -9.11
CA THR A 40 -26.04 -33.65 -10.46
C THR A 40 -27.08 -33.25 -11.50
N ILE A 41 -26.72 -32.35 -12.42
CA ILE A 41 -27.26 -32.35 -13.79
C ILE A 41 -26.08 -32.40 -14.75
N GLN A 42 -25.69 -33.64 -15.07
CA GLN A 42 -24.93 -33.96 -16.25
C GLN A 42 -25.89 -33.88 -17.44
N SER A 43 -25.77 -32.86 -18.27
CA SER A 43 -26.36 -32.87 -19.61
C SER A 43 -25.57 -31.99 -20.56
N GLN A 44 -24.97 -32.69 -21.53
CA GLN A 44 -24.72 -32.27 -22.90
C GLN A 44 -23.58 -31.26 -23.14
N VAL A 45 -22.44 -31.86 -23.45
CA VAL A 45 -21.39 -31.37 -24.35
C VAL A 45 -22.00 -30.59 -25.51
N ALA A 46 -21.78 -29.27 -25.51
CA ALA A 46 -21.95 -28.40 -26.65
C ALA A 46 -20.74 -27.46 -26.72
N ASN A 47 -19.73 -27.87 -27.51
CA ASN A 47 -18.64 -27.06 -28.06
C ASN A 47 -18.21 -25.82 -27.25
N SER A 48 -17.36 -26.00 -26.24
CA SER A 48 -16.64 -24.91 -25.57
C SER A 48 -15.16 -24.94 -26.01
N ASP A 49 -14.83 -24.35 -27.15
CA ASP A 49 -13.41 -24.27 -27.57
C ASP A 49 -13.00 -23.06 -28.44
N PRO A 50 -13.48 -21.84 -28.12
CA PRO A 50 -12.66 -20.65 -28.40
C PRO A 50 -12.48 -19.68 -27.20
N ILE A 51 -13.13 -19.91 -26.05
CA ILE A 51 -13.16 -18.94 -24.94
C ILE A 51 -11.88 -19.03 -24.07
N GLU A 52 -11.41 -20.26 -23.80
CA GLU A 52 -10.30 -20.52 -22.86
C GLU A 52 -8.97 -19.86 -23.33
N LYS A 53 -8.68 -19.90 -24.63
CA LYS A 53 -7.48 -19.24 -25.21
C LYS A 53 -7.48 -17.72 -25.06
N SER A 54 -8.65 -17.09 -24.97
CA SER A 54 -8.76 -15.63 -24.85
C SER A 54 -8.53 -15.13 -23.43
N ASP A 55 -8.96 -15.91 -22.43
CA ASP A 55 -8.80 -15.58 -21.02
C ASP A 55 -7.34 -15.75 -20.56
N ASP A 56 -6.66 -16.79 -21.04
CA ASP A 56 -5.23 -16.98 -20.80
C ASP A 56 -4.42 -15.80 -21.34
N GLN A 57 -4.65 -15.41 -22.60
CA GLN A 57 -4.01 -14.24 -23.20
C GLN A 57 -4.29 -12.95 -22.42
N ARG A 58 -5.53 -12.75 -21.96
CA ARG A 58 -5.89 -11.59 -21.16
C ARG A 58 -5.14 -11.58 -19.82
N SER A 59 -5.03 -12.73 -19.17
CA SER A 59 -4.32 -12.88 -17.90
C SER A 59 -2.82 -12.58 -18.05
N GLU A 60 -2.20 -13.03 -19.14
CA GLU A 60 -0.80 -12.76 -19.48
C GLU A 60 -0.54 -11.26 -19.70
N ILE A 61 -1.44 -10.58 -20.41
CA ILE A 61 -1.36 -9.13 -20.63
C ILE A 61 -1.49 -8.38 -19.31
N MET A 62 -2.45 -8.77 -18.44
CA MET A 62 -2.59 -8.16 -17.11
C MET A 62 -1.34 -8.36 -16.26
N LEU A 63 -0.75 -9.57 -16.27
CA LEU A 63 0.49 -9.86 -15.56
C LEU A 63 1.65 -8.99 -16.08
N ALA A 64 1.78 -8.84 -17.40
CA ALA A 64 2.82 -8.03 -18.02
C ALA A 64 2.71 -6.56 -17.63
N GLU A 65 1.51 -5.99 -17.69
CA GLU A 65 1.25 -4.59 -17.32
C GLU A 65 1.44 -4.38 -15.82
N TYR A 66 1.04 -5.34 -14.99
CA TYR A 66 1.27 -5.27 -13.55
C TYR A 66 2.76 -5.31 -13.19
N LYS A 67 3.59 -6.09 -13.91
CA LYS A 67 5.04 -6.04 -13.75
C LYS A 67 5.62 -4.65 -14.06
N VAL A 68 5.07 -3.95 -15.05
CA VAL A 68 5.44 -2.55 -15.33
C VAL A 68 5.04 -1.65 -14.16
N LEU A 69 3.83 -1.82 -13.63
CA LEU A 69 3.35 -1.08 -12.46
C LEU A 69 4.26 -1.26 -11.24
N GLU A 70 4.68 -2.49 -10.93
CA GLU A 70 5.61 -2.77 -9.82
C GLU A 70 6.97 -2.07 -10.00
N LYS A 71 7.48 -2.07 -11.23
CA LYS A 71 8.72 -1.37 -11.56
C LYS A 71 8.61 0.14 -11.30
N GLU A 72 7.49 0.75 -11.72
CA GLU A 72 7.22 2.17 -11.49
C GLU A 72 7.06 2.49 -9.98
N ARG A 73 6.35 1.64 -9.23
CA ARG A 73 6.25 1.76 -7.76
C ARG A 73 7.62 1.70 -7.08
N ARG A 74 8.49 0.77 -7.50
CA ARG A 74 9.87 0.66 -6.99
C ARG A 74 10.69 1.90 -7.30
N ALA A 75 10.61 2.42 -8.52
CA ALA A 75 11.29 3.64 -8.92
C ALA A 75 10.83 4.85 -8.08
N LEU A 76 9.52 5.00 -7.89
CA LEU A 76 8.93 6.05 -7.05
C LEU A 76 9.43 5.95 -5.60
N LYS A 77 9.44 4.75 -5.02
CA LYS A 77 9.95 4.50 -3.65
C LYS A 77 11.42 4.89 -3.51
N GLN A 78 12.27 4.50 -4.47
CA GLN A 78 13.68 4.88 -4.47
C GLN A 78 13.86 6.39 -4.56
N ARG A 79 13.07 7.05 -5.42
CA ARG A 79 13.10 8.49 -5.59
C ARG A 79 12.69 9.23 -4.32
N LEU A 80 11.63 8.79 -3.65
CA LEU A 80 11.20 9.36 -2.37
C LEU A 80 12.27 9.21 -1.28
N ALA A 81 12.95 8.08 -1.22
CA ALA A 81 14.07 7.88 -0.29
C ALA A 81 15.22 8.86 -0.56
N ARG A 82 15.58 9.08 -1.84
CA ARG A 82 16.60 10.07 -2.23
C ARG A 82 16.17 11.50 -1.87
N LEU A 83 14.94 11.87 -2.16
CA LEU A 83 14.40 13.20 -1.81
C LEU A 83 14.42 13.42 -0.30
N LYS A 84 13.99 12.43 0.49
CA LYS A 84 14.08 12.47 1.96
C LYS A 84 15.50 12.78 2.42
N HIS A 85 16.48 12.09 1.84
CA HIS A 85 17.89 12.33 2.16
C HIS A 85 18.34 13.75 1.77
N TYR A 86 17.97 14.23 0.58
CA TYR A 86 18.35 15.58 0.13
C TYR A 86 17.70 16.71 0.91
N MET A 87 16.51 16.48 1.47
CA MET A 87 15.80 17.44 2.32
C MET A 87 16.28 17.45 3.76
N TRP A 88 17.09 16.45 4.18
CA TRP A 88 17.53 16.37 5.56
C TRP A 88 18.32 17.63 5.95
N GLY A 89 17.87 18.31 7.01
CA GLY A 89 18.53 19.48 7.56
C GLY A 89 18.22 20.79 6.82
N LEU A 90 17.50 20.73 5.71
CA LEU A 90 17.04 21.93 5.01
C LEU A 90 15.81 22.52 5.71
N LYS A 91 15.82 23.85 5.88
CA LYS A 91 14.68 24.61 6.38
C LYS A 91 14.05 25.37 5.23
N PHE A 92 12.74 25.20 5.04
CA PHE A 92 11.97 25.89 4.01
C PHE A 92 10.99 26.87 4.67
N GLU A 93 10.62 27.90 3.91
CA GLU A 93 9.48 28.75 4.26
C GLU A 93 8.20 27.92 4.38
N LYS A 94 7.30 28.31 5.28
CA LYS A 94 6.10 27.53 5.64
C LYS A 94 5.27 27.13 4.42
N ASP A 95 5.03 28.07 3.50
CA ASP A 95 4.17 27.82 2.34
C ASP A 95 4.82 26.85 1.35
N LYS A 96 6.13 27.00 1.10
CA LYS A 96 6.90 26.07 0.26
C LYS A 96 6.99 24.68 0.88
N ALA A 97 7.23 24.61 2.19
CA ALA A 97 7.25 23.35 2.93
C ALA A 97 5.91 22.61 2.85
N LYS A 98 4.79 23.36 2.96
CA LYS A 98 3.44 22.80 2.84
C LYS A 98 3.20 22.22 1.46
N GLN A 99 3.49 22.97 0.39
CA GLN A 99 3.34 22.50 -0.99
C GLN A 99 4.17 21.24 -1.26
N MET A 100 5.45 21.24 -0.86
CA MET A 100 6.32 20.07 -0.99
C MET A 100 5.77 18.86 -0.23
N ASN A 101 5.29 19.07 1.00
CA ASN A 101 4.73 18.01 1.82
C ASN A 101 3.47 17.40 1.21
N GLU A 102 2.59 18.20 0.61
CA GLU A 102 1.39 17.70 -0.09
C GLU A 102 1.78 16.76 -1.24
N VAL A 103 2.75 17.15 -2.08
CA VAL A 103 3.26 16.31 -3.17
C VAL A 103 3.88 15.02 -2.64
N LEU A 104 4.73 15.11 -1.62
CA LEU A 104 5.39 13.95 -1.01
C LEU A 104 4.40 12.99 -0.36
N LEU A 105 3.38 13.51 0.32
CA LEU A 105 2.36 12.71 0.98
C LEU A 105 1.51 11.96 -0.05
N ASN A 106 1.15 12.62 -1.15
CA ASN A 106 0.42 12.00 -2.25
C ASN A 106 1.25 10.88 -2.90
N ALA A 107 2.55 11.10 -3.11
CA ALA A 107 3.46 10.06 -3.59
C ALA A 107 3.59 8.89 -2.61
N HIS A 108 3.66 9.17 -1.31
CA HIS A 108 3.76 8.14 -0.28
C HIS A 108 2.51 7.27 -0.21
N LYS A 109 1.30 7.85 -0.38
CA LYS A 109 0.03 7.10 -0.39
C LYS A 109 0.02 6.01 -1.45
N LEU A 110 0.53 6.30 -2.66
CA LEU A 110 0.58 5.34 -3.78
C LEU A 110 1.50 4.14 -3.56
N ILE A 111 2.47 4.24 -2.64
CA ILE A 111 3.44 3.17 -2.37
C ILE A 111 3.24 2.49 -1.01
N LYS A 112 2.46 3.08 -0.10
CA LYS A 112 2.28 2.56 1.26
C LYS A 112 1.49 1.25 1.25
N ASN A 113 0.34 1.25 0.60
CA ASN A 113 -0.56 0.11 0.48
C ASN A 113 -0.93 -0.07 -1.01
N PRO A 114 -0.02 -0.64 -1.82
CA PRO A 114 -0.25 -0.81 -3.24
C PRO A 114 -1.29 -1.89 -3.52
N ASP A 115 -2.23 -1.63 -4.44
CA ASP A 115 -3.17 -2.64 -4.92
C ASP A 115 -2.44 -3.81 -5.57
N MET A 116 -2.82 -5.04 -5.20
CA MET A 116 -2.30 -6.28 -5.76
C MET A 116 -2.93 -6.59 -7.12
N LEU A 117 -2.32 -7.48 -7.92
CA LEU A 117 -2.84 -7.86 -9.24
C LEU A 117 -4.33 -8.26 -9.21
N GLY A 118 -4.74 -9.01 -8.18
CA GLY A 118 -6.13 -9.47 -8.03
C GLY A 118 -7.14 -8.35 -7.69
N ALA A 119 -6.69 -7.14 -7.35
CA ALA A 119 -7.58 -6.00 -7.14
C ALA A 119 -8.00 -5.33 -8.46
N PHE A 120 -7.34 -5.64 -9.57
CA PHE A 120 -7.63 -5.07 -10.88
C PHE A 120 -8.57 -5.97 -11.66
N SER A 121 -9.70 -5.41 -12.11
CA SER A 121 -10.67 -6.12 -12.97
C SER A 121 -10.22 -6.23 -14.43
N ASP A 122 -9.35 -5.30 -14.89
CA ASP A 122 -8.90 -5.23 -16.27
C ASP A 122 -7.53 -4.56 -16.41
N VAL A 123 -6.95 -4.68 -17.62
CA VAL A 123 -5.68 -4.05 -18.00
C VAL A 123 -5.76 -2.53 -17.90
N LYS A 124 -6.93 -1.95 -18.19
CA LYS A 124 -7.13 -0.50 -18.17
C LYS A 124 -6.92 0.07 -16.77
N ASN A 125 -7.46 -0.57 -15.73
CA ASN A 125 -7.28 -0.11 -14.36
C ASN A 125 -5.80 -0.16 -13.92
N ILE A 126 -5.04 -1.17 -14.39
CA ILE A 126 -3.59 -1.24 -14.16
C ILE A 126 -2.88 -0.05 -14.85
N ARG A 127 -3.23 0.25 -16.11
CA ARG A 127 -2.67 1.38 -16.85
C ARG A 127 -3.02 2.73 -16.24
N ASP A 128 -4.25 2.90 -15.76
CA ASP A 128 -4.68 4.12 -15.08
C ASP A 128 -3.85 4.34 -13.81
N GLU A 129 -3.54 3.27 -13.07
CA GLU A 129 -2.65 3.34 -11.90
C GLU A 129 -1.21 3.68 -12.28
N ILE A 130 -0.68 3.11 -13.38
CA ILE A 130 0.64 3.48 -13.92
C ILE A 130 0.68 4.98 -14.26
N ILE A 131 -0.37 5.52 -14.89
CA ILE A 131 -0.46 6.94 -15.24
C ILE A 131 -0.44 7.82 -13.99
N LYS A 132 -1.19 7.45 -12.93
CA LYS A 132 -1.16 8.17 -11.64
C LYS A 132 0.25 8.21 -11.05
N ILE A 133 0.95 7.07 -11.04
CA ILE A 133 2.34 7.01 -10.52
C ILE A 133 3.25 7.90 -11.35
N LYS A 134 3.17 7.85 -12.68
CA LYS A 134 3.98 8.70 -13.57
C LYS A 134 3.71 10.19 -13.36
N PHE A 135 2.43 10.55 -13.20
CA PHE A 135 2.04 11.93 -12.92
C PHE A 135 2.67 12.44 -11.61
N ILE A 136 2.52 11.67 -10.53
CA ILE A 136 3.11 12.04 -9.24
C ILE A 136 4.64 12.06 -9.29
N ASN A 137 5.25 11.12 -10.01
CA ASN A 137 6.69 11.10 -10.20
C ASN A 137 7.17 12.38 -10.91
N LYS A 138 6.41 12.89 -11.89
CA LYS A 138 6.66 14.20 -12.52
C LYS A 138 6.45 15.36 -11.54
N SER A 139 5.43 15.32 -10.69
CA SER A 139 5.23 16.35 -9.66
C SER A 139 6.41 16.44 -8.67
N LEU A 140 7.13 15.33 -8.42
CA LEU A 140 8.34 15.34 -7.61
C LEU A 140 9.51 16.10 -8.25
N ASP A 141 9.46 16.44 -9.54
CA ASP A 141 10.45 17.31 -10.19
C ASP A 141 10.42 18.71 -9.54
N GLN A 142 9.23 19.24 -9.24
CA GLN A 142 9.06 20.55 -8.58
C GLN A 142 9.71 20.57 -7.18
N VAL A 143 9.56 19.48 -6.43
CA VAL A 143 10.22 19.30 -5.12
C VAL A 143 11.74 19.28 -5.30
N THR A 144 12.22 18.59 -6.33
CA THR A 144 13.64 18.50 -6.65
C THR A 144 14.23 19.87 -7.00
N GLU A 145 13.52 20.66 -7.81
CA GLU A 145 13.90 22.02 -8.17
C GLU A 145 13.95 22.94 -6.96
N THR A 146 12.94 22.86 -6.08
CA THR A 146 12.89 23.67 -4.85
C THR A 146 14.08 23.37 -3.93
N ILE A 147 14.46 22.08 -3.80
CA ILE A 147 15.65 21.68 -3.05
C ILE A 147 16.92 22.22 -3.68
N LYS A 148 17.05 22.13 -5.02
CA LYS A 148 18.22 22.63 -5.75
C LYS A 148 18.38 24.15 -5.59
N GLN A 149 17.30 24.91 -5.76
CA GLN A 149 17.30 26.36 -5.55
C GLN A 149 17.72 26.73 -4.12
N LYS A 150 17.22 25.98 -3.13
CA LYS A 150 17.58 26.21 -1.73
C LYS A 150 19.07 25.96 -1.46
N LYS A 151 19.65 24.90 -2.03
CA LYS A 151 21.08 24.58 -1.89
C LYS A 151 22.01 25.49 -2.70
N GLY A 152 21.55 26.05 -3.81
CA GLY A 152 22.34 26.98 -4.63
C GLY A 152 22.36 28.42 -4.11
N ASN A 153 21.43 28.77 -3.21
CA ASN A 153 21.34 30.07 -2.55
C ASN A 153 22.01 30.11 -1.17
N GLU A 154 22.61 29.00 -0.73
CA GLU A 154 23.42 28.88 0.49
C GLU A 154 24.91 28.80 0.11
#